data_AF-A0A0E0LMN8-F1
#
_entry.id   AF-A0A0E0LMN8-F1
#
_cell.length_a   1.000
_cell.length_b   1.000
_cell.length_c   1.000
_cell.angle_alpha   90.00
_cell.angle_beta   90.00
_cell.angle_gamma   90.00
#
_symmetry.space_group_name_H-M   'P 1'
#
loop_
_entity.id
_entity.type
_entity.pdbx_description
1 polymer ?
#
loop_
_entity_poly.entity_id
_entity_poly.type
_entity_poly.pdbx_seq_one_letter_code
_entity_poly.pdbx_strand_id
1 'polypeptide(L)'
;MPSTANVSQQEAPRPLEHVNLLAARNERESFQIALRPKVSWATSAIAGPVQVQCTDLCSSAGDRLVVGQSVTLRRVVPMLGVPDALVPIDPLNSQINLLPGETSAIWVSLNVPSGQQPGLYEGEIFISAMRAEAESRGESLTKSERYQLYKELRSCIDITEPRDYSSSEEMVQRLASTSTTLRRMLALPSFQDCQESNGLGDMMDEDVMNNVAVRLKLSLTVWDFTLPLTPSLPAVFGISETVIEDRFCLEHGTKGWYDALDHHFRWLLQYRISPFFCRWGDSMRILAYTCPWPADHPKAKEYYSDPRLAAYAVPYAPILSSTDAAKNSLRREVEILKSEAHWSKSYFYLWDEPLNMEQYDVICSISNELRSYASDVRILTTYYCGPSGSELAPSTFEAFVKVPNVLRPHTQIFCTSEWVLGTREDLVKDIVAELRPDLGEEWWTYVCMGPSDPQPNWHLGMRGTQHRAVMWRVWKEGGTGFLYWGTNCYEKAMIPSAEICFRRGLPPGDGVLFYPGEVFSSSHEPVASTRLERILSGMQDIEYLKLYSSRYGREEGLALLGKTGVYLGPDRYALDHGPIDVMRGEVYRTCRS
;
A
#
# COMPACT_ATOMS: atom_id res chain seq x y z
N MET A 1 -15.30 -3.46 13.26
CA MET A 1 -15.50 -4.24 12.01
C MET A 1 -14.15 -4.82 11.59
N PRO A 2 -14.07 -6.06 11.08
CA PRO A 2 -12.81 -6.64 10.60
C PRO A 2 -12.31 -5.94 9.32
N SER A 3 -11.01 -6.02 9.02
CA SER A 3 -10.40 -5.49 7.78
C SER A 3 -10.98 -6.13 6.50
N THR A 4 -11.53 -7.33 6.60
CA THR A 4 -12.14 -8.05 5.47
C THR A 4 -13.54 -7.58 5.11
N ALA A 5 -14.19 -6.75 5.95
CA ALA A 5 -15.52 -6.20 5.68
C ALA A 5 -15.47 -5.02 4.70
N ASN A 6 -16.42 -4.94 3.77
CA ASN A 6 -16.65 -3.76 2.93
C ASN A 6 -17.75 -2.90 3.58
N VAL A 7 -17.36 -1.90 4.37
CA VAL A 7 -18.32 -1.05 5.09
C VAL A 7 -18.98 -0.07 4.12
N SER A 8 -20.19 -0.38 3.66
CA SER A 8 -20.92 0.48 2.72
C SER A 8 -21.54 1.70 3.43
N GLN A 9 -21.80 2.78 2.69
CA GLN A 9 -22.47 3.97 3.23
C GLN A 9 -23.87 3.66 3.80
N GLN A 10 -24.53 2.63 3.29
CA GLN A 10 -25.87 2.23 3.70
C GLN A 10 -25.87 1.22 4.87
N GLU A 11 -24.75 0.54 5.13
CA GLU A 11 -24.65 -0.50 6.16
C GLU A 11 -24.86 0.10 7.55
N ALA A 12 -25.61 -0.58 8.42
CA ALA A 12 -25.73 -0.15 9.80
C ALA A 12 -24.49 -0.59 10.60
N PRO A 13 -23.84 0.30 11.38
CA PRO A 13 -22.75 -0.09 12.26
C PRO A 13 -23.20 -1.17 13.26
N ARG A 14 -22.30 -2.11 13.55
CA ARG A 14 -22.47 -3.07 14.65
C ARG A 14 -22.33 -2.37 16.01
N PRO A 15 -22.83 -2.97 17.10
CA PRO A 15 -22.53 -2.50 18.45
C PRO A 15 -21.03 -2.30 18.67
N LEU A 16 -20.68 -1.30 19.48
CA LEU A 16 -19.28 -1.02 19.81
C LEU A 16 -18.75 -2.15 20.70
N GLU A 17 -17.71 -2.83 20.22
CA GLU A 17 -17.05 -3.93 20.92
C GLU A 17 -15.59 -3.56 21.20
N HIS A 18 -15.01 -4.15 22.24
CA HIS A 18 -13.58 -4.05 22.51
C HIS A 18 -12.80 -4.72 21.37
N VAL A 19 -11.78 -4.05 20.84
CA VAL A 19 -10.95 -4.60 19.76
C VAL A 19 -9.78 -5.37 20.37
N ASN A 20 -9.75 -6.67 20.10
CA ASN A 20 -8.64 -7.56 20.46
C ASN A 20 -7.96 -8.03 19.18
N LEU A 21 -6.68 -7.67 19.01
CA LEU A 21 -5.88 -8.09 17.86
C LEU A 21 -4.71 -8.93 18.33
N LEU A 22 -4.24 -9.79 17.43
CA LEU A 22 -3.09 -10.64 17.63
C LEU A 22 -2.13 -10.42 16.47
N ALA A 23 -0.86 -10.13 16.74
CA ALA A 23 0.12 -9.90 15.69
C ALA A 23 1.51 -10.42 16.07
N ALA A 24 2.25 -10.91 15.08
CA ALA A 24 3.67 -11.15 15.19
C ALA A 24 4.47 -9.84 15.08
N ARG A 25 5.75 -9.89 15.43
CA ARG A 25 6.68 -8.79 15.14
C ARG A 25 6.88 -8.69 13.63
N ASN A 26 7.09 -7.47 13.13
CA ASN A 26 7.21 -7.17 11.69
C ASN A 26 5.93 -7.51 10.89
N GLU A 27 4.77 -7.31 11.53
CA GLU A 27 3.45 -7.50 10.95
C GLU A 27 2.64 -6.20 11.01
N ARG A 28 1.81 -5.98 9.99
CA ARG A 28 0.73 -4.98 10.05
C ARG A 28 -0.62 -5.67 10.19
N GLU A 29 -1.34 -5.36 11.26
CA GLU A 29 -2.74 -5.76 11.45
C GLU A 29 -3.67 -4.56 11.32
N SER A 30 -4.93 -4.81 10.94
CA SER A 30 -5.88 -3.72 10.67
C SER A 30 -7.33 -4.08 11.01
N PHE A 31 -8.09 -3.05 11.36
CA PHE A 31 -9.53 -3.13 11.58
C PHE A 31 -10.23 -1.83 11.15
N GLN A 32 -11.56 -1.82 11.20
CA GLN A 32 -12.38 -0.68 10.80
C GLN A 32 -13.35 -0.25 11.90
N ILE A 33 -13.48 1.06 12.08
CA ILE A 33 -14.49 1.71 12.91
C ILE A 33 -15.56 2.28 11.98
N ALA A 34 -16.81 1.83 12.13
CA ALA A 34 -17.94 2.33 11.35
C ALA A 34 -18.73 3.34 12.18
N LEU A 35 -18.96 4.54 11.63
CA LEU A 35 -19.63 5.67 12.29
C LEU A 35 -20.85 6.06 11.48
N ARG A 36 -22.02 6.11 12.13
CA ARG A 36 -23.26 6.58 11.50
C ARG A 36 -23.97 7.58 12.41
N PRO A 37 -24.08 8.86 12.01
CA PRO A 37 -24.79 9.85 12.80
C PRO A 37 -26.29 9.59 12.77
N LYS A 38 -26.93 9.56 13.94
CA LYS A 38 -28.40 9.48 14.09
C LYS A 38 -29.07 10.85 14.07
N VAL A 39 -28.31 11.88 14.40
CA VAL A 39 -28.74 13.28 14.47
C VAL A 39 -27.66 14.15 13.85
N SER A 40 -28.05 15.33 13.38
CA SER A 40 -27.11 16.36 12.94
C SER A 40 -26.93 17.40 14.03
N TRP A 41 -25.70 17.86 14.24
CA TRP A 41 -25.30 18.91 15.18
C TRP A 41 -24.50 20.04 14.53
N ALA A 42 -24.40 20.04 13.19
CA ALA A 42 -23.91 21.16 12.40
C ALA A 42 -25.05 21.79 11.57
N THR A 43 -24.89 23.07 11.19
CA THR A 43 -25.90 23.87 10.49
C THR A 43 -25.88 23.72 8.96
N SER A 44 -25.35 22.64 8.39
CA SER A 44 -25.10 22.51 6.95
C SER A 44 -25.30 21.09 6.38
N ALA A 45 -24.79 20.83 5.17
CA ALA A 45 -24.88 19.57 4.41
C ALA A 45 -24.17 18.36 5.08
N ILE A 46 -23.54 18.56 6.25
CA ILE A 46 -22.92 17.51 7.06
C ILE A 46 -23.76 17.29 8.33
N ALA A 47 -23.75 16.08 8.86
CA ALA A 47 -24.33 15.81 10.18
C ALA A 47 -23.54 16.59 11.25
N GLY A 48 -22.22 16.54 11.15
CA GLY A 48 -21.33 17.37 11.92
C GLY A 48 -19.91 16.84 11.95
N PRO A 49 -18.95 17.69 12.32
CA PRO A 49 -17.57 17.28 12.50
C PRO A 49 -17.42 16.42 13.76
N VAL A 50 -16.59 15.39 13.66
CA VAL A 50 -16.06 14.61 14.79
C VAL A 50 -14.55 14.75 14.86
N GLN A 51 -14.01 14.82 16.07
CA GLN A 51 -12.60 14.71 16.33
C GLN A 51 -12.28 13.26 16.73
N VAL A 52 -11.24 12.69 16.12
CA VAL A 52 -10.78 11.33 16.41
C VAL A 52 -9.39 11.42 17.04
N GLN A 53 -9.24 10.95 18.27
CA GLN A 53 -7.96 10.93 18.97
C GLN A 53 -7.61 9.49 19.32
N CYS A 54 -6.34 9.11 19.13
CA CYS A 54 -5.83 7.79 19.50
C CYS A 54 -4.72 7.98 20.54
N THR A 55 -4.69 7.14 21.56
CA THR A 55 -3.54 7.05 22.46
C THR A 55 -2.49 6.12 21.87
N ASP A 56 -1.25 6.26 22.33
CA ASP A 56 -0.26 5.18 22.18
C ASP A 56 -0.81 3.92 22.84
N LEU A 57 -0.46 2.74 22.31
CA LEU A 57 -0.70 1.50 23.03
C LEU A 57 0.51 1.20 23.91
N CYS A 58 0.27 1.00 25.20
CA CYS A 58 1.32 0.79 26.19
C CYS A 58 1.27 -0.64 26.75
N SER A 59 2.44 -1.24 26.97
CA SER A 59 2.56 -2.48 27.75
C SER A 59 2.69 -2.16 29.24
N SER A 60 2.45 -3.16 30.09
CA SER A 60 2.69 -3.07 31.53
C SER A 60 4.18 -2.88 31.89
N ALA A 61 5.09 -3.21 30.98
CA ALA A 61 6.53 -3.02 31.11
C ALA A 61 7.00 -1.62 30.66
N GLY A 62 6.12 -0.80 30.07
CA GLY A 62 6.41 0.56 29.62
C GLY A 62 6.79 0.68 28.14
N ASP A 63 6.86 -0.42 27.38
CA ASP A 63 7.01 -0.39 25.92
C ASP A 63 5.78 0.24 25.26
N ARG A 64 5.99 0.91 24.12
CA ARG A 64 4.92 1.66 23.44
C ARG A 64 4.87 1.39 21.94
N LEU A 65 3.65 1.42 21.41
CA LEU A 65 3.36 1.54 19.99
C LEU A 65 2.80 2.95 19.76
N VAL A 66 3.61 3.79 19.11
CA VAL A 66 3.37 5.23 19.03
C VAL A 66 2.39 5.59 17.91
N VAL A 67 1.46 6.49 18.18
CA VAL A 67 0.53 7.02 17.17
C VAL A 67 1.27 7.84 16.11
N GLY A 68 0.90 7.65 14.84
CA GLY A 68 1.59 8.24 13.69
C GLY A 68 2.82 7.47 13.21
N GLN A 69 3.29 6.48 14.00
CA GLN A 69 4.39 5.59 13.61
C GLN A 69 3.91 4.14 13.50
N SER A 70 3.45 3.57 14.61
CA SER A 70 2.92 2.21 14.70
C SER A 70 1.42 2.17 14.54
N VAL A 71 0.70 3.23 14.93
CA VAL A 71 -0.76 3.31 14.79
C VAL A 71 -1.12 4.41 13.80
N THR A 72 -1.80 4.05 12.72
CA THR A 72 -2.21 5.00 11.69
C THR A 72 -3.72 4.93 11.47
N LEU A 73 -4.35 6.09 11.31
CA LEU A 73 -5.78 6.22 11.05
C LEU A 73 -5.99 6.78 9.64
N ARG A 74 -6.87 6.15 8.87
CA ARG A 74 -7.20 6.54 7.50
C ARG A 74 -8.72 6.56 7.31
N ARG A 75 -9.26 7.61 6.71
CA ARG A 75 -10.67 7.64 6.29
C ARG A 75 -10.82 6.73 5.07
N VAL A 76 -11.82 5.87 5.08
CA VAL A 76 -12.17 5.04 3.92
C VAL A 76 -13.09 5.85 3.01
N VAL A 77 -12.60 6.18 1.82
CA VAL A 77 -13.31 6.95 0.80
C VAL A 77 -13.80 6.01 -0.30
N PRO A 78 -15.10 6.07 -0.67
CA PRO A 78 -15.66 5.20 -1.69
C PRO A 78 -15.18 5.59 -3.08
N MET A 79 -14.73 4.61 -3.86
CA MET A 79 -14.39 4.69 -5.28
C MET A 79 -15.46 3.95 -6.06
N LEU A 80 -16.16 4.62 -7.00
CA LEU A 80 -17.33 4.06 -7.69
C LEU A 80 -18.39 3.46 -6.73
N GLY A 81 -18.58 4.09 -5.58
CA GLY A 81 -19.50 3.61 -4.53
C GLY A 81 -18.96 2.48 -3.65
N VAL A 82 -17.74 1.99 -3.87
CA VAL A 82 -17.12 0.91 -3.10
C VAL A 82 -16.07 1.47 -2.14
N PRO A 83 -16.11 1.17 -0.83
CA PRO A 83 -15.15 1.69 0.15
C PRO A 83 -13.74 1.16 -0.13
N ASP A 84 -12.83 2.00 -0.65
CA ASP A 84 -11.51 1.51 -1.06
C ASP A 84 -10.34 2.47 -0.76
N ALA A 85 -10.41 3.75 -1.11
CA ALA A 85 -9.27 4.66 -0.92
C ALA A 85 -9.06 4.98 0.57
N LEU A 86 -7.86 4.70 1.11
CA LEU A 86 -7.52 4.88 2.53
C LEU A 86 -6.78 6.20 2.74
N VAL A 87 -7.54 7.30 2.80
CA VAL A 87 -7.00 8.66 2.90
C VAL A 87 -6.47 8.92 4.32
N PRO A 88 -5.19 9.28 4.50
CA PRO A 88 -4.63 9.60 5.81
C PRO A 88 -5.43 10.67 6.57
N ILE A 89 -5.63 10.44 7.87
CA ILE A 89 -6.13 11.44 8.79
C ILE A 89 -4.91 12.06 9.48
N ASP A 90 -4.76 13.38 9.38
CA ASP A 90 -3.66 14.10 10.01
C ASP A 90 -3.75 13.96 11.54
N PRO A 91 -2.71 13.45 12.23
CA PRO A 91 -2.69 13.39 13.69
C PRO A 91 -2.83 14.76 14.37
N LEU A 92 -2.39 15.84 13.72
CA LEU A 92 -2.49 17.21 14.24
C LEU A 92 -3.89 17.80 14.02
N ASN A 93 -4.59 17.36 12.97
CA ASN A 93 -5.93 17.81 12.62
C ASN A 93 -6.83 16.62 12.28
N SER A 94 -7.14 15.81 13.31
CA SER A 94 -7.89 14.56 13.16
C SER A 94 -9.42 14.77 13.11
N GLN A 95 -9.87 15.75 12.32
CA GLN A 95 -11.28 16.05 12.14
C GLN A 95 -11.85 15.32 10.93
N ILE A 96 -13.06 14.78 11.08
CA ILE A 96 -13.79 14.11 10.00
C ILE A 96 -15.21 14.64 9.97
N ASN A 97 -15.68 15.01 8.78
CA ASN A 97 -17.07 15.40 8.57
C ASN A 97 -17.92 14.16 8.30
N LEU A 98 -18.95 13.94 9.12
CA LEU A 98 -19.93 12.87 8.92
C LEU A 98 -21.12 13.38 8.11
N LEU A 99 -21.69 12.53 7.25
CA LEU A 99 -22.87 12.86 6.45
C LEU A 99 -24.15 12.34 7.10
N PRO A 100 -25.28 13.08 7.06
CA PRO A 100 -26.52 12.67 7.69
C PRO A 100 -27.03 11.33 7.13
N GLY A 101 -27.27 10.37 8.01
CA GLY A 101 -27.83 9.09 7.63
C GLY A 101 -26.89 8.17 6.84
N GLU A 102 -25.63 8.54 6.62
CA GLU A 102 -24.62 7.68 5.97
C GLU A 102 -23.61 7.12 6.96
N THR A 103 -23.04 5.98 6.61
CA THR A 103 -21.98 5.35 7.40
C THR A 103 -20.62 5.68 6.81
N SER A 104 -19.77 6.29 7.63
CA SER A 104 -18.36 6.53 7.33
C SER A 104 -17.49 5.49 8.03
N ALA A 105 -16.40 5.07 7.40
CA ALA A 105 -15.45 4.13 8.00
C ALA A 105 -14.08 4.77 8.20
N ILE A 106 -13.46 4.42 9.33
CA ILE A 106 -12.06 4.72 9.64
C ILE A 106 -11.32 3.39 9.66
N TRP A 107 -10.31 3.28 8.81
CA TRP A 107 -9.35 2.18 8.80
C TRP A 107 -8.23 2.48 9.78
N VAL A 108 -7.99 1.56 10.71
CA VAL A 108 -6.93 1.66 11.72
C VAL A 108 -5.94 0.54 11.45
N SER A 109 -4.66 0.89 11.33
CA SER A 109 -3.58 -0.07 11.15
C SER A 109 -2.59 0.00 12.29
N LEU A 110 -2.19 -1.17 12.77
CA LEU A 110 -1.16 -1.37 13.78
C LEU A 110 0.03 -2.08 13.12
N ASN A 111 1.10 -1.33 12.89
CA ASN A 111 2.38 -1.84 12.39
C ASN A 111 3.28 -2.17 13.58
N VAL A 112 3.53 -3.45 13.81
CA VAL A 112 4.36 -3.95 14.91
C VAL A 112 5.83 -3.98 14.47
N PRO A 113 6.71 -3.17 15.08
CA PRO A 113 8.14 -3.19 14.76
C PRO A 113 8.77 -4.57 14.96
N SER A 114 9.80 -4.89 14.18
CA SER A 114 10.52 -6.18 14.28
C SER A 114 11.14 -6.42 15.66
N GLY A 115 11.55 -5.35 16.36
CA GLY A 115 12.14 -5.38 17.69
C GLY A 115 11.15 -5.18 18.84
N GLN A 116 9.84 -5.10 18.57
CA GLN A 116 8.84 -4.86 19.61
C GLN A 116 8.84 -5.99 20.64
N GLN A 117 8.75 -5.66 21.93
CA GLN A 117 8.67 -6.70 22.97
C GLN A 117 7.34 -7.47 22.88
N PRO A 118 7.35 -8.81 22.98
CA PRO A 118 6.13 -9.59 23.07
C PRO A 118 5.31 -9.21 24.31
N GLY A 119 3.99 -9.27 24.21
CA GLY A 119 3.10 -8.94 25.33
C GLY A 119 1.82 -8.25 24.92
N LEU A 120 1.01 -7.92 25.91
CA LEU A 120 -0.24 -7.18 25.75
C LEU A 120 0.04 -5.68 25.75
N TYR A 121 -0.47 -4.99 24.74
CA TYR A 121 -0.46 -3.54 24.60
C TYR A 121 -1.88 -3.04 24.58
N GLU A 122 -2.18 -2.03 25.39
CA GLU A 122 -3.53 -1.45 25.51
C GLU A 122 -3.51 0.04 25.20
N GLY A 123 -4.54 0.51 24.50
CA GLY A 123 -4.73 1.91 24.13
C GLY A 123 -6.19 2.17 23.80
N GLU A 124 -6.51 3.42 23.46
CA GLU A 124 -7.89 3.86 23.30
C GLU A 124 -8.04 4.84 22.15
N ILE A 125 -9.21 4.78 21.52
CA ILE A 125 -9.62 5.72 20.49
C ILE A 125 -10.85 6.47 21.00
N PHE A 126 -10.75 7.79 21.04
CA PHE A 126 -11.81 8.72 21.43
C PHE A 126 -12.38 9.37 20.19
N ILE A 127 -13.71 9.35 20.09
CA ILE A 127 -14.45 10.01 19.00
C ILE A 127 -15.43 10.98 19.63
N SER A 128 -15.15 12.26 19.49
CA SER A 128 -15.91 13.34 20.11
C SER A 128 -16.61 14.15 19.05
N ALA A 129 -17.93 14.37 19.22
CA ALA A 129 -18.65 15.34 18.41
C ALA A 129 -18.09 16.73 18.72
N MET A 130 -17.68 17.46 17.69
CA MET A 130 -17.31 18.85 17.85
C MET A 130 -18.56 19.70 17.68
N ARG A 131 -18.77 20.70 18.55
CA ARG A 131 -19.70 21.77 18.20
C ARG A 131 -19.22 22.32 16.88
N ALA A 132 -20.11 22.34 15.88
CA ALA A 132 -19.87 23.22 14.76
C ALA A 132 -19.79 24.60 15.40
N GLU A 133 -18.60 25.20 15.43
CA GLU A 133 -18.54 26.65 15.58
C GLU A 133 -19.45 27.16 14.47
N ALA A 134 -20.64 27.61 14.83
CA ALA A 134 -21.42 28.47 13.96
C ALA A 134 -20.42 29.53 13.60
N GLU A 135 -19.95 29.54 12.33
CA GLU A 135 -18.90 30.42 11.82
C GLU A 135 -18.87 31.61 12.73
N SER A 136 -17.92 31.63 13.67
CA SER A 136 -17.85 32.79 14.50
C SER A 136 -17.61 33.85 13.45
N ARG A 137 -18.54 34.80 13.36
CA ARG A 137 -18.19 36.13 12.90
C ARG A 137 -17.19 36.68 13.94
N GLY A 138 -16.09 35.99 14.21
CA GLY A 138 -14.83 36.64 14.43
C GLY A 138 -14.63 37.38 13.14
N GLU A 139 -14.96 38.66 13.16
CA GLU A 139 -14.71 39.60 12.08
C GLU A 139 -13.29 39.29 11.59
N SER A 140 -13.17 38.59 10.47
CA SER A 140 -11.86 38.42 9.86
C SER A 140 -11.39 39.85 9.65
N LEU A 141 -10.29 40.23 10.31
CA LEU A 141 -9.74 41.57 10.23
C LEU A 141 -9.89 42.04 8.79
N THR A 142 -10.56 43.16 8.57
CA THR A 142 -10.75 43.71 7.24
C THR A 142 -9.38 43.85 6.58
N LYS A 143 -9.31 43.82 5.25
CA LYS A 143 -8.03 43.96 4.52
C LYS A 143 -7.26 45.22 4.97
N SER A 144 -7.99 46.26 5.40
CA SER A 144 -7.45 47.49 5.99
C SER A 144 -6.79 47.25 7.36
N GLU A 145 -7.44 46.51 8.26
CA GLU A 145 -6.91 46.21 9.60
C GLU A 145 -5.71 45.27 9.57
N ARG A 146 -5.72 44.25 8.69
CA ARG A 146 -4.54 43.39 8.47
C ARG A 146 -3.36 44.18 7.92
N TYR A 147 -3.61 45.11 7.01
CA TYR A 147 -2.58 45.97 6.45
C TYR A 147 -2.03 46.95 7.50
N GLN A 148 -2.89 47.45 8.40
CA GLN A 148 -2.48 48.31 9.50
C GLN A 148 -1.61 47.56 10.52
N LEU A 149 -2.03 46.36 10.93
CA LEU A 149 -1.24 45.48 11.81
C LEU A 149 0.11 45.11 11.18
N TYR A 150 0.12 44.77 9.89
CA TYR A 150 1.35 44.50 9.14
C TYR A 150 2.31 45.70 9.16
N LYS A 151 1.79 46.91 8.92
CA LYS A 151 2.60 48.14 8.92
C LYS A 151 3.18 48.44 10.30
N GLU A 152 2.39 48.28 11.35
CA GLU A 152 2.85 48.55 12.72
C GLU A 152 3.84 47.49 13.23
N LEU A 153 3.66 46.21 12.88
CA LEU A 153 4.63 45.14 13.18
C LEU A 153 5.94 45.34 12.44
N ARG A 154 5.87 45.71 11.15
CA ARG A 154 7.05 46.04 10.35
C ARG A 154 7.79 47.26 10.91
N SER A 155 7.06 48.28 11.35
CA SER A 155 7.65 49.42 12.07
C SER A 155 8.36 49.01 13.36
N CYS A 156 7.83 48.03 14.12
CA CYS A 156 8.51 47.54 15.32
C CYS A 156 9.81 46.80 15.00
N ILE A 157 9.84 46.04 13.91
CA ILE A 157 11.03 45.34 13.41
C ILE A 157 12.08 46.37 12.95
N ASP A 158 11.68 47.35 12.14
CA ASP A 158 12.59 48.40 11.63
C ASP A 158 13.22 49.24 12.77
N ILE A 159 12.51 49.43 13.89
CA ILE A 159 13.01 50.15 15.08
C ILE A 159 13.99 49.29 15.90
N THR A 160 13.87 47.96 15.82
CA THR A 160 14.69 47.00 16.60
C THR A 160 15.85 46.41 15.82
N GLU A 161 15.96 46.70 14.51
CA GLU A 161 17.14 46.34 13.73
C GLU A 161 18.42 47.02 14.27
N PRO A 162 19.51 46.26 14.46
CA PRO A 162 20.76 46.79 14.99
C PRO A 162 21.40 47.75 13.98
N ARG A 163 21.75 48.95 14.45
CA ARG A 163 22.57 49.92 13.69
C ARG A 163 23.89 50.13 14.40
N ASP A 164 24.97 50.15 13.63
CA ASP A 164 26.37 50.10 14.11
C ASP A 164 26.84 51.27 15.01
N TYR A 165 25.98 52.27 15.29
CA TYR A 165 26.32 53.41 16.14
C TYR A 165 25.10 53.93 16.93
N SER A 166 24.57 53.15 17.88
CA SER A 166 23.54 53.64 18.82
C SER A 166 24.03 53.63 20.26
N SER A 167 23.77 54.71 20.99
CA SER A 167 24.12 54.83 22.42
C SER A 167 23.17 54.01 23.29
N SER A 168 23.59 53.63 24.51
CA SER A 168 22.78 52.84 25.42
C SER A 168 21.44 53.52 25.78
N GLU A 169 21.38 54.85 25.78
CA GLU A 169 20.15 55.60 26.05
C GLU A 169 19.18 55.57 24.86
N GLU A 170 19.69 55.68 23.62
CA GLU A 170 18.85 55.54 22.42
C GLU A 170 18.24 54.16 22.31
N MET A 171 18.98 53.12 22.70
CA MET A 171 18.52 51.74 22.65
C MET A 171 17.36 51.49 23.63
N VAL A 172 17.45 52.05 24.85
CA VAL A 172 16.38 52.02 25.85
C VAL A 172 15.14 52.78 25.35
N GLN A 173 15.33 53.93 24.72
CA GLN A 173 14.22 54.73 24.20
C GLN A 173 13.50 54.04 23.02
N ARG A 174 14.24 53.35 22.15
CA ARG A 174 13.68 52.51 21.07
C ARG A 174 12.90 51.32 21.63
N LEU A 175 13.45 50.61 22.63
CA LEU A 175 12.74 49.53 23.31
C LEU A 175 11.46 50.00 24.00
N ALA A 176 11.49 51.17 24.65
CA ALA A 176 10.30 51.76 25.26
C ALA A 176 9.24 52.14 24.21
N SER A 177 9.64 52.67 23.06
CA SER A 177 8.76 52.99 21.94
C SER A 177 8.11 51.74 21.32
N THR A 178 8.91 50.70 21.07
CA THR A 178 8.42 49.40 20.56
C THR A 178 7.47 48.74 21.55
N SER A 179 7.81 48.74 22.85
CA SER A 179 6.94 48.22 23.90
C SER A 179 5.60 48.95 23.97
N THR A 180 5.60 50.27 23.77
CA THR A 180 4.37 51.08 23.75
C THR A 180 3.50 50.76 22.55
N THR A 181 4.11 50.56 21.37
CA THR A 181 3.39 50.17 20.14
C THR A 181 2.78 48.77 20.26
N LEU A 182 3.53 47.80 20.79
CA LEU A 182 3.05 46.45 21.05
C LEU A 182 1.90 46.42 22.08
N ARG A 183 1.99 47.20 23.17
CA ARG A 183 0.88 47.34 24.14
C ARG A 183 -0.38 47.92 23.51
N ARG A 184 -0.23 48.85 22.56
CA ARG A 184 -1.36 49.43 21.82
C ARG A 184 -2.01 48.42 20.89
N MET A 185 -1.22 47.58 20.22
CA MET A 185 -1.75 46.47 19.40
C MET A 185 -2.53 45.47 20.26
N LEU A 186 -1.99 45.09 21.42
CA LEU A 186 -2.65 44.16 22.34
C LEU A 186 -3.92 44.73 22.98
N ALA A 187 -4.12 46.05 22.92
CA ALA A 187 -5.33 46.72 23.37
C ALA A 187 -6.38 46.90 22.26
N LEU A 188 -6.11 46.43 21.03
CA LEU A 188 -7.11 46.43 19.96
C LEU A 188 -8.27 45.49 20.33
N PRO A 189 -9.54 45.84 19.99
CA PRO A 189 -10.72 45.03 20.30
C PRO A 189 -10.57 43.58 19.85
N SER A 190 -9.90 43.35 18.72
CA SER A 190 -9.64 42.02 18.13
C SER A 190 -8.73 41.10 18.96
N PHE A 191 -8.05 41.63 19.98
CA PHE A 191 -7.18 40.87 20.90
C PHE A 191 -7.71 40.87 22.36
N GLN A 192 -8.83 41.53 22.65
CA GLN A 192 -9.43 41.53 24.00
C GLN A 192 -9.97 40.16 24.40
N ASP A 193 -10.38 39.32 23.43
CA ASP A 193 -10.82 37.94 23.66
C ASP A 193 -9.69 36.98 24.06
N CYS A 194 -8.43 37.42 23.97
CA CYS A 194 -7.25 36.61 24.31
C CYS A 194 -6.76 36.82 25.76
N GLN A 195 -7.48 37.57 26.61
CA GLN A 195 -7.09 37.76 28.00
C GLN A 195 -7.34 36.50 28.84
N GLU A 196 -6.30 36.00 29.51
CA GLU A 196 -6.41 34.95 30.52
C GLU A 196 -7.36 35.37 31.65
N SER A 197 -8.47 34.66 31.80
CA SER A 197 -9.46 34.87 32.85
C SER A 197 -8.89 34.48 34.23
N ASN A 198 -8.32 35.44 34.94
CA ASN A 198 -8.12 35.34 36.39
C ASN A 198 -9.25 36.10 37.10
N GLY A 199 -10.27 35.39 37.57
CA GLY A 199 -11.32 35.97 38.41
C GLY A 199 -12.42 34.98 38.75
N LEU A 200 -12.44 34.52 40.01
CA LEU A 200 -13.59 33.85 40.61
C LEU A 200 -14.83 34.75 40.50
N GLY A 201 -15.87 34.28 39.84
CA GLY A 201 -17.17 34.91 39.79
C GLY A 201 -18.22 33.92 39.31
N ASP A 202 -19.19 33.65 40.17
CA ASP A 202 -20.35 32.79 39.96
C ASP A 202 -20.94 32.93 38.55
N MET A 203 -20.61 31.98 37.68
CA MET A 203 -21.40 31.64 36.52
C MET A 203 -21.95 30.24 36.74
N MET A 204 -23.27 30.18 36.81
CA MET A 204 -24.06 28.98 37.05
C MET A 204 -23.58 27.82 36.15
N ASP A 205 -23.39 26.66 36.78
CA ASP A 205 -23.14 25.35 36.17
C ASP A 205 -24.21 24.98 35.11
N GLU A 206 -24.14 25.55 33.90
CA GLU A 206 -24.88 25.06 32.72
C GLU A 206 -23.97 24.47 31.63
N ASP A 207 -22.64 24.45 31.84
CA ASP A 207 -21.67 23.95 30.86
C ASP A 207 -21.08 22.55 31.17
N VAL A 208 -21.71 21.78 32.06
CA VAL A 208 -21.47 20.31 32.13
C VAL A 208 -22.46 19.58 31.21
N MET A 209 -22.60 20.06 29.97
CA MET A 209 -23.16 19.22 28.91
C MET A 209 -22.08 18.19 28.55
N ASN A 210 -22.16 17.03 29.18
CA ASN A 210 -21.34 15.86 28.93
C ASN A 210 -21.01 15.71 27.43
N ASN A 211 -19.81 16.15 27.03
CA ASN A 211 -19.23 15.81 25.74
C ASN A 211 -18.83 14.33 25.83
N VAL A 212 -19.83 13.43 25.76
CA VAL A 212 -19.61 11.99 25.88
C VAL A 212 -18.88 11.54 24.62
N ALA A 213 -17.55 11.52 24.70
CA ALA A 213 -16.72 10.89 23.69
C ALA A 213 -17.07 9.41 23.60
N VAL A 214 -17.26 8.90 22.39
CA VAL A 214 -17.30 7.45 22.17
C VAL A 214 -15.88 6.94 22.41
N ARG A 215 -15.72 6.06 23.40
CA ARG A 215 -14.44 5.48 23.80
C ARG A 215 -14.36 4.04 23.33
N LEU A 216 -13.49 3.78 22.36
CA LEU A 216 -13.18 2.44 21.87
C LEU A 216 -11.90 1.95 22.54
N LYS A 217 -11.99 0.84 23.27
CA LYS A 217 -10.83 0.15 23.82
C LYS A 217 -10.16 -0.72 22.76
N LEU A 218 -8.85 -0.61 22.69
CA LEU A 218 -8.00 -1.32 21.74
C LEU A 218 -6.94 -2.08 22.52
N SER A 219 -6.77 -3.35 22.16
CA SER A 219 -5.71 -4.19 22.70
C SER A 219 -5.05 -5.01 21.59
N LEU A 220 -3.74 -5.13 21.68
CA LEU A 220 -2.91 -5.90 20.76
C LEU A 220 -2.02 -6.84 21.56
N THR A 221 -2.08 -8.14 21.28
CA THR A 221 -1.11 -9.11 21.79
C THR A 221 -0.02 -9.30 20.75
N VAL A 222 1.19 -8.86 21.06
CA VAL A 222 2.39 -9.09 20.25
C VAL A 222 2.98 -10.46 20.59
N TRP A 223 3.13 -11.31 19.58
CA TRP A 223 3.63 -12.67 19.73
C TRP A 223 5.16 -12.73 19.77
N ASP A 224 5.68 -13.78 20.41
CA ASP A 224 7.12 -14.02 20.54
C ASP A 224 7.72 -14.71 19.31
N PHE A 225 7.41 -14.20 18.13
CA PHE A 225 8.13 -14.52 16.90
C PHE A 225 8.01 -13.36 15.91
N THR A 226 8.85 -13.38 14.88
CA THR A 226 8.99 -12.29 13.92
C THR A 226 8.76 -12.83 12.52
N LEU A 227 7.85 -12.20 11.77
CA LEU A 227 7.71 -12.49 10.35
C LEU A 227 8.97 -12.02 9.61
N PRO A 228 9.47 -12.78 8.63
CA PRO A 228 10.72 -12.43 7.95
C PRO A 228 10.60 -11.07 7.26
N LEU A 229 11.71 -10.34 7.19
CA LEU A 229 11.77 -9.04 6.52
C LEU A 229 11.67 -9.20 5.00
N THR A 230 12.40 -10.17 4.45
CA THR A 230 12.24 -10.61 3.06
C THR A 230 11.00 -11.51 2.97
N PRO A 231 10.02 -11.20 2.11
CA PRO A 231 8.88 -12.08 1.89
C PRO A 231 9.32 -13.48 1.44
N SER A 232 8.73 -14.53 2.02
CA SER A 232 9.03 -15.92 1.68
C SER A 232 8.46 -16.34 0.32
N LEU A 233 7.49 -15.58 -0.21
CA LEU A 233 6.96 -15.70 -1.56
C LEU A 233 7.29 -14.40 -2.31
N PRO A 234 8.08 -14.43 -3.39
CA PRO A 234 8.25 -13.30 -4.29
C PRO A 234 6.92 -12.92 -4.93
N ALA A 235 6.50 -11.67 -4.75
CA ALA A 235 5.28 -11.13 -5.31
C ALA A 235 5.63 -9.84 -6.06
N VAL A 236 5.65 -9.90 -7.40
CA VAL A 236 6.11 -8.80 -8.26
C VAL A 236 4.94 -8.04 -8.86
N PHE A 237 4.96 -6.71 -8.74
CA PHE A 237 3.81 -5.87 -9.12
C PHE A 237 4.26 -4.74 -10.04
N GLY A 238 3.58 -4.62 -11.18
CA GLY A 238 3.89 -3.63 -12.20
C GLY A 238 3.47 -2.21 -11.80
N ILE A 239 4.28 -1.23 -12.18
CA ILE A 239 4.00 0.19 -12.12
C ILE A 239 4.18 0.75 -13.53
N SER A 240 3.09 1.24 -14.12
CA SER A 240 3.11 1.87 -15.44
C SER A 240 3.82 3.22 -15.34
N GLU A 241 5.01 3.31 -15.92
CA GLU A 241 5.80 4.55 -15.95
C GLU A 241 5.07 5.65 -16.73
N THR A 242 4.38 5.28 -17.81
CA THR A 242 3.64 6.23 -18.66
C THR A 242 2.49 6.90 -17.92
N VAL A 243 1.88 6.23 -16.95
CA VAL A 243 0.81 6.84 -16.13
C VAL A 243 1.39 7.84 -15.14
N ILE A 244 2.59 7.58 -14.61
CA ILE A 244 3.31 8.54 -13.76
C ILE A 244 3.74 9.76 -14.60
N GLU A 245 4.35 9.52 -15.76
CA GLU A 245 4.75 10.58 -16.71
C GLU A 245 3.57 11.48 -17.08
N ASP A 246 2.47 10.89 -17.54
CA ASP A 246 1.28 11.64 -17.95
C ASP A 246 0.66 12.40 -16.78
N ARG A 247 0.40 11.73 -15.66
CA ARG A 247 -0.35 12.34 -14.54
C ARG A 247 0.42 13.46 -13.86
N PHE A 248 1.73 13.32 -13.71
CA PHE A 248 2.57 14.30 -13.05
C PHE A 248 3.28 15.25 -14.03
N CYS A 249 2.98 15.14 -15.34
CA CYS A 249 3.61 15.93 -16.41
C CYS A 249 5.15 15.87 -16.37
N LEU A 250 5.68 14.67 -16.14
CA LEU A 250 7.12 14.44 -16.00
C LEU A 250 7.71 13.98 -17.33
N GLU A 251 8.81 14.59 -17.74
CA GLU A 251 9.59 14.14 -18.88
C GLU A 251 10.55 13.01 -18.45
N HIS A 252 10.61 11.96 -19.27
CA HIS A 252 11.44 10.78 -19.02
C HIS A 252 12.92 11.15 -18.80
N GLY A 253 13.54 10.56 -17.78
CA GLY A 253 14.95 10.81 -17.46
C GLY A 253 15.24 12.13 -16.74
N THR A 254 14.23 12.97 -16.49
CA THR A 254 14.40 14.15 -15.62
C THR A 254 14.51 13.77 -14.15
N LYS A 255 15.04 14.68 -13.32
CA LYS A 255 15.11 14.46 -11.87
C LYS A 255 13.74 14.14 -11.26
N GLY A 256 12.70 14.89 -11.63
CA GLY A 256 11.34 14.67 -11.13
C GLY A 256 10.80 13.29 -11.49
N TRP A 257 11.13 12.78 -12.69
CA TRP A 257 10.79 11.42 -13.10
C TRP A 257 11.46 10.37 -12.21
N TYR A 258 12.77 10.47 -11.98
CA TYR A 258 13.49 9.57 -11.08
C TYR A 258 12.97 9.63 -9.64
N ASP A 259 12.72 10.83 -9.12
CA ASP A 259 12.19 11.04 -7.77
C ASP A 259 10.79 10.42 -7.62
N ALA A 260 9.93 10.56 -8.64
CA ALA A 260 8.60 9.96 -8.64
C ALA A 260 8.66 8.42 -8.66
N LEU A 261 9.50 7.82 -9.52
CA LEU A 261 9.68 6.37 -9.54
C LEU A 261 10.22 5.86 -8.20
N ASP A 262 11.22 6.52 -7.63
CA ASP A 262 11.81 6.15 -6.34
C ASP A 262 10.84 6.23 -5.19
N HIS A 263 10.01 7.26 -5.19
CA HIS A 263 8.95 7.41 -4.21
C HIS A 263 7.98 6.21 -4.24
N HIS A 264 7.48 5.84 -5.42
CA HIS A 264 6.55 4.72 -5.57
C HIS A 264 7.18 3.37 -5.23
N PHE A 265 8.44 3.13 -5.66
CA PHE A 265 9.17 1.92 -5.33
C PHE A 265 9.29 1.74 -3.82
N ARG A 266 9.81 2.75 -3.11
CA ARG A 266 10.00 2.69 -1.65
C ARG A 266 8.68 2.56 -0.90
N TRP A 267 7.64 3.25 -1.38
CA TRP A 267 6.32 3.20 -0.78
C TRP A 267 5.71 1.80 -0.89
N LEU A 268 5.88 1.07 -2.00
CA LEU A 268 5.31 -0.28 -2.17
C LEU A 268 6.04 -1.37 -1.38
N LEU A 269 7.34 -1.21 -1.06
CA LEU A 269 8.09 -2.21 -0.28
C LEU A 269 7.48 -2.50 1.09
N GLN A 270 6.76 -1.55 1.69
CA GLN A 270 6.09 -1.74 2.98
C GLN A 270 4.94 -2.76 2.91
N TYR A 271 4.43 -3.07 1.71
CA TYR A 271 3.35 -4.02 1.47
C TYR A 271 3.85 -5.43 1.11
N ARG A 272 5.14 -5.72 1.36
CA ARG A 272 5.78 -7.01 1.00
C ARG A 272 5.72 -7.30 -0.51
N ILE A 273 5.68 -6.24 -1.31
CA ILE A 273 5.64 -6.29 -2.77
C ILE A 273 7.04 -5.96 -3.31
N SER A 274 7.45 -6.67 -4.36
CA SER A 274 8.65 -6.38 -5.15
C SER A 274 8.25 -5.59 -6.42
N PRO A 275 8.39 -4.25 -6.45
CA PRO A 275 7.87 -3.48 -7.55
C PRO A 275 8.76 -3.59 -8.80
N PHE A 276 8.14 -3.53 -9.97
CA PHE A 276 8.84 -3.30 -11.24
C PHE A 276 8.12 -2.23 -12.04
N PHE A 277 8.88 -1.37 -12.71
CA PHE A 277 8.37 -0.44 -13.70
C PHE A 277 8.20 -1.14 -15.03
N CYS A 278 7.18 -0.77 -15.79
CA CYS A 278 6.89 -1.41 -17.05
C CYS A 278 6.40 -0.46 -18.14
N ARG A 279 6.83 -0.78 -19.36
CA ARG A 279 6.35 -0.20 -20.63
C ARG A 279 6.08 -1.33 -21.61
N TRP A 280 4.84 -1.41 -22.11
CA TRP A 280 4.48 -2.31 -23.20
C TRP A 280 4.84 -1.66 -24.53
N GLY A 281 5.55 -2.42 -25.36
CA GLY A 281 5.80 -2.10 -26.76
C GLY A 281 4.87 -2.86 -27.69
N ASP A 282 5.25 -2.94 -28.97
CA ASP A 282 4.47 -3.67 -29.98
C ASP A 282 4.37 -5.16 -29.64
N SER A 283 3.23 -5.76 -29.99
CA SER A 283 2.97 -7.20 -29.84
C SER A 283 3.20 -7.75 -28.43
N MET A 284 2.86 -6.98 -27.38
CA MET A 284 2.99 -7.36 -25.97
C MET A 284 4.43 -7.62 -25.50
N ARG A 285 5.43 -7.11 -26.23
CA ARG A 285 6.79 -6.99 -25.70
C ARG A 285 6.77 -6.07 -24.49
N ILE A 286 7.49 -6.43 -23.44
CA ILE A 286 7.54 -5.62 -22.22
C ILE A 286 8.98 -5.24 -21.90
N LEU A 287 9.19 -3.95 -21.64
CA LEU A 287 10.37 -3.49 -20.93
C LEU A 287 10.01 -3.43 -19.45
N ALA A 288 10.51 -4.39 -18.67
CA ALA A 288 10.34 -4.46 -17.22
C ALA A 288 11.67 -4.24 -16.50
N TYR A 289 11.68 -3.41 -15.45
CA TYR A 289 12.87 -3.14 -14.65
C TYR A 289 12.52 -2.65 -13.25
N THR A 290 13.30 -3.01 -12.24
CA THR A 290 13.07 -2.56 -10.86
C THR A 290 13.80 -1.27 -10.53
N CYS A 291 15.01 -1.06 -11.04
CA CYS A 291 15.77 0.18 -10.80
C CYS A 291 15.81 1.04 -12.07
N PRO A 292 15.39 2.32 -12.03
CA PRO A 292 15.47 3.20 -13.18
C PRO A 292 16.91 3.69 -13.47
N TRP A 293 17.83 3.53 -12.50
CA TRP A 293 19.24 3.84 -12.70
C TRP A 293 20.02 2.64 -13.23
N PRO A 294 21.07 2.85 -14.05
CA PRO A 294 22.01 1.78 -14.43
C PRO A 294 22.71 1.14 -13.22
N ALA A 295 23.15 -0.10 -13.34
CA ALA A 295 23.78 -0.88 -12.27
C ALA A 295 25.06 -0.26 -11.68
N ASP A 296 25.79 0.58 -12.44
CA ASP A 296 26.98 1.28 -11.94
C ASP A 296 26.66 2.54 -11.12
N HIS A 297 25.39 2.95 -11.08
CA HIS A 297 24.95 4.10 -10.31
C HIS A 297 24.80 3.75 -8.82
N PRO A 298 25.20 4.61 -7.87
CA PRO A 298 25.09 4.33 -6.44
C PRO A 298 23.67 3.97 -5.97
N LYS A 299 22.63 4.55 -6.59
CA LYS A 299 21.21 4.23 -6.31
C LYS A 299 20.83 2.79 -6.65
N ALA A 300 21.45 2.17 -7.65
CA ALA A 300 21.14 0.78 -8.00
C ALA A 300 21.47 -0.17 -6.84
N LYS A 301 22.56 0.09 -6.14
CA LYS A 301 22.93 -0.67 -4.94
C LYS A 301 21.90 -0.53 -3.82
N GLU A 302 21.38 0.69 -3.58
CA GLU A 302 20.31 0.93 -2.60
C GLU A 302 19.04 0.11 -2.92
N TYR A 303 18.68 0.00 -4.21
CA TYR A 303 17.51 -0.73 -4.66
C TYR A 303 17.66 -2.23 -4.48
N TYR A 304 18.65 -2.81 -5.15
CA TYR A 304 18.77 -4.26 -5.28
C TYR A 304 19.22 -4.92 -3.96
N SER A 305 19.86 -4.17 -3.07
CA SER A 305 20.25 -4.65 -1.75
C SER A 305 19.17 -4.50 -0.67
N ASP A 306 18.02 -3.87 -0.96
CA ASP A 306 16.95 -3.75 0.06
C ASP A 306 16.43 -5.14 0.44
N PRO A 307 16.48 -5.54 1.72
CA PRO A 307 16.07 -6.88 2.14
C PRO A 307 14.57 -7.13 1.96
N ARG A 308 13.73 -6.10 1.84
CA ARG A 308 12.29 -6.24 1.57
C ARG A 308 12.01 -6.65 0.13
N LEU A 309 12.98 -6.45 -0.78
CA LEU A 309 12.89 -6.84 -2.18
C LEU A 309 13.20 -8.34 -2.31
N ALA A 310 12.19 -9.13 -2.67
CA ALA A 310 12.28 -10.59 -2.79
C ALA A 310 12.76 -11.03 -4.18
N ALA A 311 12.36 -10.31 -5.22
CA ALA A 311 12.78 -10.51 -6.61
C ALA A 311 12.90 -9.15 -7.32
N TYR A 312 13.67 -9.06 -8.41
CA TYR A 312 13.75 -7.83 -9.19
C TYR A 312 13.93 -8.08 -10.69
N ALA A 313 13.31 -7.21 -11.48
CA ALA A 313 13.41 -7.25 -12.94
C ALA A 313 14.65 -6.50 -13.41
N VAL A 314 15.41 -7.11 -14.33
CA VAL A 314 16.56 -6.49 -15.00
C VAL A 314 16.11 -5.96 -16.37
N PRO A 315 16.44 -4.71 -16.74
CA PRO A 315 16.02 -4.13 -18.01
C PRO A 315 16.64 -4.86 -19.21
N TYR A 316 15.81 -5.34 -20.14
CA TYR A 316 16.25 -5.76 -21.47
C TYR A 316 15.90 -4.68 -22.51
N ALA A 317 16.61 -3.54 -22.48
CA ALA A 317 16.37 -2.40 -23.38
C ALA A 317 16.36 -2.74 -24.89
N PRO A 318 17.16 -3.69 -25.41
CA PRO A 318 17.10 -4.09 -26.82
C PRO A 318 15.72 -4.60 -27.29
N ILE A 319 14.79 -4.92 -26.37
CA ILE A 319 13.43 -5.32 -26.71
C ILE A 319 12.65 -4.23 -27.46
N LEU A 320 12.94 -2.97 -27.17
CA LEU A 320 12.30 -1.81 -27.79
C LEU A 320 13.08 -1.32 -29.01
N SER A 321 14.42 -1.35 -28.94
CA SER A 321 15.30 -0.93 -30.03
C SER A 321 16.65 -1.64 -29.97
N SER A 322 16.89 -2.56 -30.91
CA SER A 322 18.10 -3.38 -30.97
C SER A 322 19.29 -2.63 -31.59
N THR A 323 19.86 -1.68 -30.84
CA THR A 323 21.10 -0.99 -31.20
C THR A 323 22.32 -1.60 -30.50
N ASP A 324 23.51 -1.48 -31.10
CA ASP A 324 24.76 -1.96 -30.48
C ASP A 324 25.04 -1.28 -29.13
N ALA A 325 24.67 -0.01 -28.99
CA ALA A 325 24.75 0.72 -27.72
C ALA A 325 23.86 0.08 -26.64
N ALA A 326 22.63 -0.30 -26.98
CA ALA A 326 21.72 -0.96 -26.05
C ALA A 326 22.24 -2.35 -25.63
N LYS A 327 22.81 -3.12 -26.56
CA LYS A 327 23.42 -4.43 -26.26
C LYS A 327 24.65 -4.31 -25.36
N ASN A 328 25.53 -3.34 -25.63
CA ASN A 328 26.70 -3.09 -24.79
C ASN A 328 26.30 -2.62 -23.38
N SER A 329 25.27 -1.78 -23.27
CA SER A 329 24.73 -1.34 -21.98
C SER A 329 24.17 -2.52 -21.18
N LEU A 330 23.36 -3.38 -21.82
CA LEU A 330 22.82 -4.59 -21.21
C LEU A 330 23.93 -5.53 -20.72
N ARG A 331 24.95 -5.77 -21.54
CA ARG A 331 26.08 -6.62 -21.16
C ARG A 331 26.77 -6.09 -19.90
N ARG A 332 27.02 -4.78 -19.84
CA ARG A 332 27.62 -4.13 -18.67
C ARG A 332 26.73 -4.24 -17.43
N GLU A 333 25.42 -4.02 -17.59
CA GLU A 333 24.41 -4.18 -16.53
C GLU A 333 24.48 -5.59 -15.92
N VAL A 334 24.44 -6.62 -16.77
CA VAL A 334 24.51 -8.04 -16.33
C VAL A 334 25.86 -8.37 -15.69
N GLU A 335 26.97 -7.87 -16.24
CA GLU A 335 28.31 -8.10 -15.69
C GLU A 335 28.48 -7.53 -14.28
N ILE A 336 27.87 -6.39 -13.98
CA ILE A 336 27.87 -5.80 -12.64
C ILE A 336 26.95 -6.61 -11.72
N LEU A 337 25.68 -6.77 -12.11
CA LEU A 337 24.67 -7.40 -11.23
C LEU A 337 24.99 -8.86 -10.90
N LYS A 338 25.59 -9.62 -11.82
CA LYS A 338 25.96 -11.02 -11.56
C LYS A 338 27.07 -11.18 -10.52
N SER A 339 27.84 -10.12 -10.26
CA SER A 339 28.88 -10.13 -9.23
C SER A 339 28.34 -9.88 -7.82
N GLU A 340 27.07 -9.44 -7.71
CA GLU A 340 26.43 -9.09 -6.46
C GLU A 340 25.69 -10.29 -5.84
N ALA A 341 25.67 -10.35 -4.51
CA ALA A 341 25.05 -11.46 -3.77
C ALA A 341 23.54 -11.59 -3.99
N HIS A 342 22.88 -10.52 -4.44
CA HIS A 342 21.45 -10.50 -4.73
C HIS A 342 21.11 -10.96 -6.16
N TRP A 343 22.09 -11.32 -7.00
CA TRP A 343 21.85 -11.79 -8.39
C TRP A 343 20.81 -12.91 -8.48
N SER A 344 20.78 -13.81 -7.49
CA SER A 344 19.82 -14.91 -7.44
C SER A 344 18.35 -14.47 -7.38
N LYS A 345 18.09 -13.22 -7.00
CA LYS A 345 16.75 -12.58 -7.00
C LYS A 345 16.35 -12.00 -8.36
N SER A 346 17.29 -11.89 -9.29
CA SER A 346 17.07 -11.25 -10.58
C SER A 346 16.26 -12.13 -11.53
N TYR A 347 15.49 -11.48 -12.40
CA TYR A 347 14.86 -12.12 -13.55
C TYR A 347 14.71 -11.13 -14.72
N PHE A 348 14.55 -11.66 -15.92
CA PHE A 348 14.17 -10.91 -17.10
C PHE A 348 12.72 -11.21 -17.46
N TYR A 349 11.88 -10.18 -17.56
CA TYR A 349 10.52 -10.29 -18.07
C TYR A 349 10.46 -9.63 -19.44
N LEU A 350 10.31 -10.44 -20.48
CA LEU A 350 10.58 -10.06 -21.87
C LEU A 350 9.31 -9.90 -22.71
N TRP A 351 8.32 -10.76 -22.44
CA TRP A 351 7.12 -10.87 -23.25
C TRP A 351 5.92 -11.21 -22.38
N ASP A 352 4.84 -10.47 -22.56
CA ASP A 352 3.57 -10.71 -21.89
C ASP A 352 2.68 -11.60 -22.77
N GLU A 353 2.40 -12.82 -22.32
CA GLU A 353 1.49 -13.79 -22.95
C GLU A 353 1.76 -14.06 -24.45
N PRO A 354 2.94 -14.62 -24.83
CA PRO A 354 3.23 -14.97 -26.22
C PRO A 354 2.25 -16.05 -26.73
N LEU A 355 1.83 -15.94 -27.99
CA LEU A 355 0.71 -16.68 -28.58
C LEU A 355 1.09 -17.67 -29.69
N ASN A 356 2.28 -17.57 -30.27
CA ASN A 356 2.71 -18.38 -31.41
C ASN A 356 4.20 -18.70 -31.38
N MET A 357 4.61 -19.67 -32.20
CA MET A 357 6.00 -20.15 -32.22
C MET A 357 7.03 -19.07 -32.58
N GLU A 358 6.70 -18.12 -33.46
CA GLU A 358 7.61 -17.02 -33.81
C GLU A 358 7.96 -16.18 -32.58
N GLN A 359 6.98 -15.87 -31.73
CA GLN A 359 7.22 -15.13 -30.49
C GLN A 359 8.05 -15.95 -29.48
N TYR A 360 7.80 -17.26 -29.39
CA TYR A 360 8.57 -18.17 -28.54
C TYR A 360 10.03 -18.23 -29.02
N ASP A 361 10.26 -18.34 -30.33
CA ASP A 361 11.60 -18.37 -30.93
C ASP A 361 12.38 -17.08 -30.62
N VAL A 362 11.72 -15.92 -30.59
CA VAL A 362 12.35 -14.67 -30.18
C VAL A 362 12.76 -14.71 -28.71
N ILE A 363 11.91 -15.22 -27.81
CA ILE A 363 12.25 -15.40 -26.38
C ILE A 363 13.46 -16.34 -26.25
N CYS A 364 13.48 -17.46 -26.97
CA CYS A 364 14.60 -18.40 -26.99
C CYS A 364 15.89 -17.76 -27.52
N SER A 365 15.80 -16.94 -28.56
CA SER A 365 16.94 -16.20 -29.12
C SER A 365 17.52 -15.20 -28.11
N ILE A 366 16.66 -14.42 -27.44
CA ILE A 366 17.08 -13.49 -26.39
C ILE A 366 17.69 -14.25 -25.20
N SER A 367 17.11 -15.38 -24.81
CA SER A 367 17.64 -16.26 -23.77
C SER A 367 19.07 -16.73 -24.10
N ASN A 368 19.32 -17.14 -25.34
CA ASN A 368 20.65 -17.54 -25.78
C ASN A 368 21.66 -16.38 -25.72
N GLU A 369 21.24 -15.18 -26.10
CA GLU A 369 22.09 -13.98 -25.96
C GLU A 369 22.42 -13.71 -24.48
N LEU A 370 21.41 -13.68 -23.60
CA LEU A 370 21.61 -13.43 -22.16
C LEU A 370 22.48 -14.50 -21.50
N ARG A 371 22.31 -15.78 -21.89
CA ARG A 371 23.13 -16.90 -21.41
C ARG A 371 24.60 -16.79 -21.79
N SER A 372 24.91 -16.06 -22.87
CA SER A 372 26.31 -15.76 -23.24
C SER A 372 26.97 -14.77 -22.27
N TYR A 373 26.18 -13.95 -21.55
CA TYR A 373 26.66 -12.99 -20.55
C TYR A 373 26.70 -13.60 -19.14
N ALA A 374 25.67 -14.37 -18.78
CA ALA A 374 25.53 -15.10 -17.53
C ALA A 374 24.71 -16.39 -17.72
N SER A 375 25.28 -17.55 -17.43
CA SER A 375 24.66 -18.85 -17.72
C SER A 375 23.43 -19.17 -16.88
N ASP A 376 23.31 -18.55 -15.71
CA ASP A 376 22.28 -18.73 -14.68
C ASP A 376 21.15 -17.69 -14.75
N VAL A 377 21.05 -16.95 -15.86
CA VAL A 377 19.95 -16.00 -16.09
C VAL A 377 18.59 -16.68 -15.95
N ARG A 378 17.66 -15.97 -15.32
CA ARG A 378 16.28 -16.41 -15.13
C ARG A 378 15.37 -15.59 -16.03
N ILE A 379 14.61 -16.26 -16.89
CA ILE A 379 13.57 -15.60 -17.70
C ILE A 379 12.20 -15.96 -17.15
N LEU A 380 11.35 -14.94 -17.04
CA LEU A 380 9.93 -15.03 -16.72
C LEU A 380 9.11 -14.94 -18.00
N THR A 381 8.19 -15.87 -18.15
CA THR A 381 7.20 -15.88 -19.24
C THR A 381 5.80 -16.05 -18.66
N THR A 382 4.93 -15.05 -18.87
CA THR A 382 3.50 -15.15 -18.56
C THR A 382 2.76 -15.88 -19.68
N TYR A 383 1.75 -16.68 -19.36
CA TYR A 383 0.91 -17.34 -20.38
C TYR A 383 -0.46 -17.80 -19.83
N TYR A 384 -1.45 -17.78 -20.73
CA TYR A 384 -2.79 -18.35 -20.52
C TYR A 384 -3.14 -19.43 -21.55
N CYS A 385 -2.29 -19.65 -22.54
CA CYS A 385 -2.42 -20.70 -23.55
C CYS A 385 -1.04 -21.16 -24.03
N GLY A 386 -0.98 -22.30 -24.72
CA GLY A 386 0.23 -22.72 -25.45
C GLY A 386 0.33 -22.05 -26.83
N PRO A 387 1.49 -22.17 -27.50
CA PRO A 387 1.70 -21.54 -28.80
C PRO A 387 0.79 -22.14 -29.86
N SER A 388 0.10 -21.28 -30.61
CA SER A 388 -0.68 -21.65 -31.78
C SER A 388 0.24 -22.20 -32.88
N GLY A 389 -0.18 -23.28 -33.53
CA GLY A 389 0.57 -23.90 -34.63
C GLY A 389 1.64 -24.92 -34.21
N SER A 390 1.69 -25.30 -32.93
CA SER A 390 2.56 -26.39 -32.47
C SER A 390 1.95 -27.75 -32.80
N GLU A 391 2.70 -28.63 -33.47
CA GLU A 391 2.31 -30.03 -33.73
C GLU A 391 2.28 -30.89 -32.45
N LEU A 392 2.79 -30.37 -31.33
CA LEU A 392 3.02 -31.10 -30.08
C LEU A 392 1.77 -31.29 -29.22
N ALA A 393 0.65 -30.60 -29.50
CA ALA A 393 -0.56 -30.68 -28.68
C ALA A 393 -1.84 -30.38 -29.49
N PRO A 394 -2.69 -31.37 -29.79
CA PRO A 394 -3.91 -31.18 -30.58
C PRO A 394 -5.03 -30.41 -29.85
N SER A 395 -4.93 -30.20 -28.54
CA SER A 395 -5.93 -29.43 -27.75
C SER A 395 -5.31 -28.24 -27.02
N THR A 396 -6.10 -27.17 -26.82
CA THR A 396 -5.65 -25.91 -26.19
C THR A 396 -5.09 -26.10 -24.77
N PHE A 397 -5.66 -27.01 -23.98
CA PHE A 397 -5.20 -27.28 -22.61
C PHE A 397 -3.91 -28.10 -22.57
N GLU A 398 -3.76 -29.08 -23.46
CA GLU A 398 -2.51 -29.82 -23.58
C GLU A 398 -1.37 -28.91 -24.01
N ALA A 399 -1.64 -28.00 -24.97
CA ALA A 399 -0.66 -27.01 -25.38
C ALA A 399 -0.25 -26.10 -24.22
N PHE A 400 -1.20 -25.69 -23.38
CA PHE A 400 -0.96 -24.89 -22.18
C PHE A 400 -0.08 -25.61 -21.15
N VAL A 401 -0.39 -26.87 -20.83
CA VAL A 401 0.41 -27.68 -19.89
C VAL A 401 1.82 -27.92 -20.42
N LYS A 402 1.99 -28.06 -21.74
CA LYS A 402 3.28 -28.39 -22.37
C LYS A 402 4.19 -27.19 -22.64
N VAL A 403 3.78 -25.96 -22.30
CA VAL A 403 4.62 -24.74 -22.45
C VAL A 403 6.03 -24.91 -21.86
N PRO A 404 6.24 -25.50 -20.65
CA PRO A 404 7.58 -25.75 -20.12
C PRO A 404 8.47 -26.56 -21.06
N ASN A 405 7.93 -27.53 -21.80
CA ASN A 405 8.73 -28.34 -22.73
C ASN A 405 9.17 -27.55 -23.96
N VAL A 406 8.37 -26.59 -24.42
CA VAL A 406 8.69 -25.76 -25.58
C VAL A 406 9.74 -24.70 -25.23
N LEU A 407 9.62 -24.09 -24.06
CA LEU A 407 10.51 -23.02 -23.63
C LEU A 407 11.75 -23.49 -22.87
N ARG A 408 11.90 -24.78 -22.56
CA ARG A 408 13.12 -25.30 -21.92
C ARG A 408 14.28 -25.39 -22.92
N PRO A 409 15.51 -24.99 -22.55
CA PRO A 409 15.95 -24.50 -21.23
C PRO A 409 15.83 -22.98 -21.05
N HIS A 410 15.19 -22.28 -21.99
CA HIS A 410 15.22 -20.83 -22.13
C HIS A 410 14.45 -20.05 -21.05
N THR A 411 13.40 -20.60 -20.46
CA THR A 411 12.59 -20.00 -19.37
C THR A 411 12.80 -20.72 -18.05
N GLN A 412 12.88 -19.96 -16.95
CA GLN A 412 13.03 -20.49 -15.58
C GLN A 412 11.79 -20.22 -14.73
N ILE A 413 11.05 -19.16 -14.99
CA ILE A 413 9.86 -18.78 -14.22
C ILE A 413 8.66 -18.87 -15.16
N PHE A 414 7.86 -19.92 -14.98
CA PHE A 414 6.64 -20.16 -15.73
C PHE A 414 5.46 -19.55 -14.98
N CYS A 415 4.89 -18.47 -15.51
CA CYS A 415 3.85 -17.69 -14.82
C CYS A 415 2.49 -17.87 -15.47
N THR A 416 1.58 -18.62 -14.83
CA THR A 416 0.30 -19.03 -15.44
C THR A 416 -0.90 -18.23 -14.95
N SER A 417 -1.87 -18.00 -15.83
CA SER A 417 -3.13 -17.33 -15.48
C SER A 417 -4.01 -18.21 -14.60
N GLU A 418 -4.42 -17.70 -13.43
CA GLU A 418 -5.39 -18.38 -12.56
C GLU A 418 -6.78 -18.49 -13.19
N TRP A 419 -7.09 -17.65 -14.18
CA TRP A 419 -8.34 -17.73 -14.94
C TRP A 419 -8.47 -19.05 -15.70
N VAL A 420 -7.37 -19.51 -16.30
CA VAL A 420 -7.31 -20.78 -17.06
C VAL A 420 -7.39 -21.97 -16.12
N LEU A 421 -6.74 -21.87 -14.96
CA LEU A 421 -6.81 -22.90 -13.92
C LEU A 421 -8.25 -23.08 -13.44
N GLY A 422 -9.01 -22.00 -13.28
CA GLY A 422 -10.40 -22.07 -12.84
C GLY A 422 -10.52 -22.87 -11.53
N THR A 423 -11.40 -23.86 -11.51
CA THR A 423 -11.56 -24.84 -10.41
C THR A 423 -10.82 -26.18 -10.65
N ARG A 424 -9.97 -26.26 -11.69
CA ARG A 424 -9.29 -27.49 -12.14
C ARG A 424 -8.01 -27.75 -11.36
N GLU A 425 -8.14 -28.29 -10.15
CA GLU A 425 -6.97 -28.72 -9.35
C GLU A 425 -6.19 -29.89 -9.99
N ASP A 426 -6.82 -30.64 -10.88
CA ASP A 426 -6.15 -31.64 -11.72
C ASP A 426 -5.21 -30.98 -12.74
N LEU A 427 -5.63 -29.88 -13.38
CA LEU A 427 -4.78 -29.12 -14.30
C LEU A 427 -3.54 -28.54 -13.59
N VAL A 428 -3.72 -28.08 -12.34
CA VAL A 428 -2.59 -27.65 -11.50
C VAL A 428 -1.57 -28.78 -11.31
N LYS A 429 -2.04 -30.01 -11.02
CA LYS A 429 -1.15 -31.17 -10.87
C LYS A 429 -0.40 -31.49 -12.16
N ASP A 430 -1.08 -31.39 -13.30
CA ASP A 430 -0.47 -31.61 -14.61
C ASP A 430 0.65 -30.59 -14.89
N ILE A 431 0.42 -29.31 -14.61
CA ILE A 431 1.44 -28.25 -14.76
C ILE A 431 2.64 -28.53 -13.85
N VAL A 432 2.39 -28.81 -12.56
CA VAL A 432 3.45 -29.09 -11.59
C VAL A 432 4.27 -30.32 -11.98
N ALA A 433 3.66 -31.32 -12.61
CA ALA A 433 4.35 -32.52 -13.08
C ALA A 433 5.27 -32.27 -14.29
N GLU A 434 5.00 -31.25 -15.11
CA GLU A 434 5.85 -30.89 -16.27
C GLU A 434 7.08 -30.06 -15.87
N LEU A 435 7.06 -29.45 -14.68
CA LEU A 435 8.14 -28.61 -14.18
C LEU A 435 9.31 -29.43 -13.66
N ARG A 436 10.51 -28.87 -13.79
CA ARG A 436 11.78 -29.46 -13.39
C ARG A 436 12.49 -28.58 -12.35
N PRO A 437 12.14 -28.69 -11.06
CA PRO A 437 12.80 -27.94 -9.99
C PRO A 437 14.32 -28.21 -9.92
N ASP A 438 14.78 -29.39 -10.36
CA ASP A 438 16.20 -29.73 -10.45
C ASP A 438 16.97 -28.89 -11.48
N LEU A 439 16.26 -28.26 -12.43
CA LEU A 439 16.80 -27.30 -13.40
C LEU A 439 16.58 -25.84 -12.97
N GLY A 440 16.10 -25.61 -11.75
CA GLY A 440 15.76 -24.28 -11.24
C GLY A 440 14.46 -23.71 -11.82
N GLU A 441 13.55 -24.55 -12.31
CA GLU A 441 12.24 -24.11 -12.78
C GLU A 441 11.30 -23.78 -11.61
N GLU A 442 10.61 -22.66 -11.74
CA GLU A 442 9.67 -22.11 -10.78
C GLU A 442 8.28 -21.97 -11.42
N TRP A 443 7.25 -22.08 -10.58
CA TRP A 443 5.87 -21.90 -10.99
C TRP A 443 5.26 -20.68 -10.30
N TRP A 444 4.95 -19.66 -11.08
CA TRP A 444 4.27 -18.47 -10.58
C TRP A 444 2.85 -18.43 -11.12
N THR A 445 1.97 -17.71 -10.44
CA THR A 445 0.61 -17.44 -10.95
C THR A 445 0.35 -15.94 -11.04
N TYR A 446 -0.69 -15.58 -11.78
CA TYR A 446 -1.20 -14.21 -11.82
C TYR A 446 -2.71 -14.17 -11.98
N VAL A 447 -3.28 -13.05 -11.55
CA VAL A 447 -4.65 -12.63 -11.82
C VAL A 447 -4.65 -11.33 -12.63
N CYS A 448 -5.72 -11.08 -13.36
CA CYS A 448 -5.92 -9.88 -14.19
C CYS A 448 -7.44 -9.61 -14.28
N MET A 449 -7.96 -9.36 -15.48
CA MET A 449 -9.39 -9.28 -15.77
C MET A 449 -10.17 -10.55 -15.36
N GLY A 450 -9.48 -11.69 -15.22
CA GLY A 450 -9.98 -12.91 -14.62
C GLY A 450 -8.99 -13.50 -13.60
N PRO A 451 -9.45 -14.46 -12.77
CA PRO A 451 -10.82 -14.98 -12.73
C PRO A 451 -11.80 -14.02 -12.06
N SER A 452 -13.10 -14.21 -12.29
CA SER A 452 -14.18 -13.43 -11.67
C SER A 452 -14.86 -14.21 -10.54
N ASP A 453 -15.80 -13.58 -9.83
CA ASP A 453 -16.63 -14.26 -8.83
C ASP A 453 -17.22 -15.58 -9.40
N PRO A 454 -17.19 -16.71 -8.64
CA PRO A 454 -16.84 -16.83 -7.23
C PRO A 454 -15.35 -17.04 -6.93
N GLN A 455 -14.46 -16.93 -7.90
CA GLN A 455 -13.02 -17.10 -7.68
C GLN A 455 -12.36 -15.83 -7.10
N PRO A 456 -11.22 -15.98 -6.38
CA PRO A 456 -10.52 -14.85 -5.80
C PRO A 456 -9.83 -13.99 -6.87
N ASN A 457 -9.89 -12.67 -6.68
CA ASN A 457 -9.17 -11.66 -7.46
C ASN A 457 -9.14 -10.35 -6.64
N TRP A 458 -8.59 -9.26 -7.17
CA TRP A 458 -8.55 -7.93 -6.56
C TRP A 458 -9.43 -6.90 -7.26
N HIS A 459 -10.54 -7.34 -7.85
CA HIS A 459 -11.55 -6.43 -8.38
C HIS A 459 -12.18 -5.64 -7.22
N LEU A 460 -12.54 -4.38 -7.51
CA LEU A 460 -12.96 -3.37 -6.55
C LEU A 460 -14.13 -3.85 -5.67
N GLY A 461 -15.17 -4.42 -6.28
CA GLY A 461 -16.38 -4.85 -5.58
C GLY A 461 -16.28 -6.17 -4.80
N MET A 462 -15.15 -6.88 -4.87
CA MET A 462 -14.99 -8.18 -4.20
C MET A 462 -14.86 -8.03 -2.69
N ARG A 463 -15.22 -9.09 -1.96
CA ARG A 463 -15.11 -9.14 -0.50
C ARG A 463 -13.63 -9.20 -0.07
N GLY A 464 -13.33 -8.70 1.13
CA GLY A 464 -11.95 -8.69 1.60
C GLY A 464 -11.33 -10.08 1.79
N THR A 465 -12.14 -11.11 2.02
CA THR A 465 -11.64 -12.50 2.03
C THR A 465 -11.31 -13.01 0.64
N GLN A 466 -12.02 -12.57 -0.41
CA GLN A 466 -11.67 -12.88 -1.81
C GLN A 466 -10.31 -12.29 -2.17
N HIS A 467 -10.04 -11.06 -1.71
CA HIS A 467 -8.75 -10.41 -1.91
C HIS A 467 -7.61 -11.21 -1.27
N ARG A 468 -7.78 -11.70 -0.04
CA ARG A 468 -6.76 -12.53 0.64
C ARG A 468 -6.61 -13.93 0.03
N ALA A 469 -7.72 -14.51 -0.44
CA ALA A 469 -7.76 -15.87 -0.96
C ALA A 469 -6.92 -16.08 -2.23
N VAL A 470 -6.54 -15.02 -2.95
CA VAL A 470 -5.54 -15.10 -4.03
C VAL A 470 -4.23 -15.72 -3.49
N MET A 471 -3.71 -15.20 -2.38
CA MET A 471 -2.47 -15.70 -1.79
C MET A 471 -2.64 -17.08 -1.12
N TRP A 472 -3.82 -17.38 -0.58
CA TRP A 472 -4.10 -18.72 -0.06
C TRP A 472 -4.12 -19.78 -1.16
N ARG A 473 -4.61 -19.42 -2.36
CA ARG A 473 -4.55 -20.29 -3.55
C ARG A 473 -3.12 -20.58 -3.95
N VAL A 474 -2.31 -19.53 -4.16
CA VAL A 474 -0.88 -19.64 -4.50
C VAL A 474 -0.20 -20.60 -3.53
N TRP A 475 -0.42 -20.37 -2.23
CA TRP A 475 0.15 -21.21 -1.20
C TRP A 475 -0.37 -22.65 -1.24
N LYS A 476 -1.68 -22.91 -1.38
CA LYS A 476 -2.25 -24.28 -1.40
C LYS A 476 -1.77 -25.06 -2.62
N GLU A 477 -1.77 -24.43 -3.78
CA GLU A 477 -1.47 -25.07 -5.07
C GLU A 477 0.04 -25.28 -5.28
N GLY A 478 0.89 -24.61 -4.48
CA GLY A 478 2.34 -24.82 -4.50
C GLY A 478 3.09 -23.84 -5.40
N GLY A 479 2.50 -22.69 -5.71
CA GLY A 479 3.16 -21.61 -6.42
C GLY A 479 4.37 -21.08 -5.63
N THR A 480 5.45 -20.78 -6.34
CA THR A 480 6.71 -20.27 -5.79
C THR A 480 6.87 -18.77 -5.95
N GLY A 481 5.96 -18.09 -6.65
CA GLY A 481 5.88 -16.64 -6.73
C GLY A 481 4.57 -16.18 -7.36
N PHE A 482 4.40 -14.86 -7.44
CA PHE A 482 3.18 -14.23 -7.96
C PHE A 482 3.52 -12.99 -8.78
N LEU A 483 2.78 -12.77 -9.89
CA LEU A 483 2.87 -11.56 -10.69
C LEU A 483 1.53 -10.83 -10.71
N TYR A 484 1.56 -9.50 -10.60
CA TYR A 484 0.43 -8.65 -10.92
C TYR A 484 0.84 -7.58 -11.93
N TRP A 485 0.07 -7.47 -13.00
CA TRP A 485 0.47 -6.72 -14.20
C TRP A 485 0.59 -5.21 -13.99
N GLY A 486 -0.18 -4.62 -13.06
CA GLY A 486 -0.19 -3.19 -12.85
C GLY A 486 -0.86 -2.75 -11.55
N THR A 487 -0.42 -1.62 -11.00
CA THR A 487 -0.93 -1.07 -9.72
C THR A 487 -1.43 0.37 -9.82
N ASN A 488 -1.12 1.06 -10.91
CA ASN A 488 -1.49 2.44 -11.20
C ASN A 488 -2.05 2.60 -12.63
N CYS A 489 -2.63 1.57 -13.22
CA CYS A 489 -3.08 1.56 -14.62
C CYS A 489 -4.43 2.27 -14.80
N TYR A 490 -4.47 3.58 -14.50
CA TYR A 490 -5.61 4.47 -14.71
C TYR A 490 -5.83 4.81 -16.19
N GLU A 491 -6.97 5.44 -16.50
CA GLU A 491 -7.06 6.26 -17.72
C GLU A 491 -6.10 7.44 -17.65
N LYS A 492 -5.67 7.91 -18.83
CA LYS A 492 -4.75 9.03 -18.97
C LYS A 492 -5.32 10.29 -18.31
N ALA A 493 -4.50 10.93 -17.49
CA ALA A 493 -4.75 12.25 -16.91
C ALA A 493 -3.48 13.10 -17.03
N MET A 494 -3.62 14.42 -17.15
CA MET A 494 -2.50 15.36 -17.34
C MET A 494 -2.35 16.34 -16.15
N ILE A 495 -3.00 16.05 -15.03
CA ILE A 495 -2.97 16.87 -13.82
C ILE A 495 -2.96 15.90 -12.62
N PRO A 496 -2.07 16.10 -11.61
CA PRO A 496 -1.96 15.19 -10.47
C PRO A 496 -3.29 14.96 -9.73
N SER A 497 -4.02 16.05 -9.49
CA SER A 497 -5.29 16.09 -8.77
C SER A 497 -6.53 15.76 -9.62
N ALA A 498 -6.34 15.37 -10.89
CA ALA A 498 -7.46 14.97 -11.74
C ALA A 498 -8.20 13.77 -11.14
N GLU A 499 -9.51 13.74 -11.35
CA GLU A 499 -10.39 12.65 -10.90
C GLU A 499 -9.84 11.27 -11.31
N ILE A 500 -10.13 10.28 -10.48
CA ILE A 500 -9.76 8.89 -10.75
C ILE A 500 -10.70 8.29 -11.79
N CYS A 501 -10.19 8.06 -12.99
CA CYS A 501 -10.87 7.33 -14.05
C CYS A 501 -10.22 5.95 -14.21
N PHE A 502 -10.99 4.88 -13.95
CA PHE A 502 -10.56 3.51 -14.22
C PHE A 502 -10.61 3.21 -15.73
N ARG A 503 -9.66 2.42 -16.24
CA ARG A 503 -9.62 2.05 -17.66
C ARG A 503 -10.89 1.32 -18.10
N ARG A 504 -11.46 1.76 -19.22
CA ARG A 504 -12.55 1.05 -19.90
C ARG A 504 -12.10 -0.34 -20.38
N GLY A 505 -13.02 -1.30 -20.33
CA GLY A 505 -12.79 -2.66 -20.81
C GLY A 505 -12.15 -3.61 -19.79
N LEU A 506 -11.75 -3.11 -18.62
CA LEU A 506 -11.27 -3.92 -17.50
C LEU A 506 -12.30 -3.93 -16.36
N PRO A 507 -12.38 -5.01 -15.57
CA PRO A 507 -13.14 -4.99 -14.33
C PRO A 507 -12.69 -3.84 -13.43
N PRO A 508 -13.61 -3.11 -12.75
CA PRO A 508 -13.22 -2.04 -11.84
C PRO A 508 -12.18 -2.51 -10.82
N GLY A 509 -11.09 -1.77 -10.67
CA GLY A 509 -9.98 -2.09 -9.76
C GLY A 509 -8.87 -2.97 -10.34
N ASP A 510 -9.10 -3.68 -11.45
CA ASP A 510 -8.02 -4.42 -12.13
C ASP A 510 -6.93 -3.44 -12.62
N GLY A 511 -5.67 -3.76 -12.33
CA GLY A 511 -4.53 -2.86 -12.60
C GLY A 511 -4.38 -1.65 -11.67
N VAL A 512 -5.22 -1.49 -10.63
CA VAL A 512 -5.22 -0.32 -9.75
C VAL A 512 -5.25 -0.74 -8.28
N LEU A 513 -4.23 -0.42 -7.48
CA LEU A 513 -4.14 -0.77 -6.05
C LEU A 513 -3.81 0.40 -5.12
N PHE A 514 -3.42 1.56 -5.66
CA PHE A 514 -3.21 2.77 -4.88
C PHE A 514 -3.50 3.99 -5.73
N TYR A 515 -3.89 5.09 -5.10
CA TYR A 515 -4.34 6.32 -5.73
C TYR A 515 -3.33 7.45 -5.54
N PRO A 516 -3.26 8.43 -6.46
CA PRO A 516 -2.52 9.67 -6.25
C PRO A 516 -3.05 10.44 -5.04
N GLY A 517 -2.15 10.91 -4.17
CA GLY A 517 -2.52 11.63 -2.94
C GLY A 517 -3.16 12.99 -3.20
N GLU A 518 -2.79 13.62 -4.31
CA GLU A 518 -3.23 14.94 -4.75
C GLU A 518 -4.73 15.02 -5.08
N VAL A 519 -5.36 13.86 -5.29
CA VAL A 519 -6.81 13.77 -5.49
C VAL A 519 -7.58 13.97 -4.18
N PHE A 520 -6.95 13.66 -3.04
CA PHE A 520 -7.61 13.67 -1.74
C PHE A 520 -7.11 14.77 -0.80
N SER A 521 -5.89 15.27 -1.03
CA SER A 521 -5.21 16.21 -0.14
C SER A 521 -4.09 16.95 -0.89
N SER A 522 -3.37 17.84 -0.20
CA SER A 522 -2.14 18.44 -0.73
C SER A 522 -0.91 17.52 -0.61
N SER A 523 -1.08 16.28 -0.15
CA SER A 523 0.00 15.30 -0.01
C SER A 523 0.38 14.71 -1.36
N HIS A 524 1.68 14.52 -1.57
CA HIS A 524 2.25 13.78 -2.70
C HIS A 524 2.39 12.27 -2.44
N GLU A 525 2.11 11.83 -1.21
CA GLU A 525 2.16 10.41 -0.84
C GLU A 525 1.00 9.64 -1.50
N PRO A 526 1.26 8.47 -2.10
CA PRO A 526 0.21 7.59 -2.58
C PRO A 526 -0.76 7.18 -1.47
N VAL A 527 -2.04 7.10 -1.84
CA VAL A 527 -3.14 6.65 -0.99
C VAL A 527 -3.41 5.19 -1.26
N ALA A 528 -3.18 4.33 -0.26
CA ALA A 528 -3.44 2.89 -0.39
C ALA A 528 -4.93 2.58 -0.61
N SER A 529 -5.22 1.49 -1.31
CA SER A 529 -6.56 0.90 -1.31
C SER A 529 -6.74 -0.06 -0.12
N THR A 530 -8.00 -0.36 0.23
CA THR A 530 -8.31 -1.47 1.15
C THR A 530 -7.79 -2.79 0.59
N ARG A 531 -7.82 -2.94 -0.74
CA ARG A 531 -7.30 -4.10 -1.46
C ARG A 531 -5.81 -4.30 -1.24
N LEU A 532 -5.01 -3.24 -1.31
CA LEU A 532 -3.58 -3.30 -1.07
C LEU A 532 -3.24 -3.70 0.37
N GLU A 533 -3.98 -3.20 1.37
CA GLU A 533 -3.83 -3.66 2.76
C GLU A 533 -4.22 -5.13 2.92
N ARG A 534 -5.25 -5.59 2.22
CA ARG A 534 -5.67 -7.00 2.24
C ARG A 534 -4.70 -7.91 1.50
N ILE A 535 -4.02 -7.42 0.46
CA ILE A 535 -2.91 -8.12 -0.20
C ILE A 535 -1.78 -8.32 0.80
N LEU A 536 -1.39 -7.27 1.54
CA LEU A 536 -0.40 -7.38 2.61
C LEU A 536 -0.83 -8.42 3.67
N SER A 537 -2.11 -8.43 4.09
CA SER A 537 -2.61 -9.46 5.00
C SER A 537 -2.49 -10.88 4.40
N GLY A 538 -2.81 -11.07 3.12
CA GLY A 538 -2.64 -12.35 2.43
C GLY A 538 -1.17 -12.79 2.33
N MET A 539 -0.26 -11.86 2.09
CA MET A 539 1.19 -12.12 2.09
C MET A 539 1.69 -12.52 3.49
N GLN A 540 1.18 -11.88 4.55
CA GLN A 540 1.49 -12.24 5.94
C GLN A 540 0.92 -13.61 6.33
N ASP A 541 -0.25 -14.00 5.80
CA ASP A 541 -0.83 -15.34 5.99
C ASP A 541 0.11 -16.44 5.49
N ILE A 542 0.79 -16.21 4.35
CA ILE A 542 1.79 -17.14 3.84
C ILE A 542 2.94 -17.32 4.82
N GLU A 543 3.38 -16.26 5.50
CA GLU A 543 4.45 -16.36 6.51
C GLU A 543 4.04 -17.23 7.71
N TYR A 544 2.78 -17.15 8.13
CA TYR A 544 2.24 -18.04 9.16
C TYR A 544 2.21 -19.49 8.71
N LEU A 545 1.77 -19.73 7.48
CA LEU A 545 1.69 -21.09 6.93
C LEU A 545 3.09 -21.67 6.68
N LYS A 546 4.06 -20.85 6.28
CA LYS A 546 5.49 -21.21 6.18
C LYS A 546 6.05 -21.56 7.56
N LEU A 547 5.82 -20.73 8.58
CA LEU A 547 6.25 -20.98 9.95
C LEU A 547 5.67 -22.32 10.45
N TYR A 548 4.37 -22.52 10.31
CA TYR A 548 3.72 -23.76 10.71
C TYR A 548 4.28 -24.98 9.97
N SER A 549 4.42 -24.88 8.64
CA SER A 549 4.94 -25.98 7.81
C SER A 549 6.40 -26.29 8.08
N SER A 550 7.20 -25.32 8.52
CA SER A 550 8.61 -25.56 8.92
C SER A 550 8.73 -26.42 10.18
N ARG A 551 7.71 -26.45 11.04
CA ARG A 551 7.68 -27.26 12.27
C ARG A 551 6.98 -28.60 12.07
N TYR A 552 5.88 -28.61 11.32
CA TYR A 552 4.98 -29.75 11.24
C TYR A 552 4.95 -30.42 9.85
N GLY A 553 5.62 -29.84 8.86
CA GLY A 553 5.62 -30.31 7.48
C GLY A 553 4.52 -29.67 6.63
N ARG A 554 4.69 -29.78 5.30
CA ARG A 554 3.81 -29.17 4.30
C ARG A 554 2.37 -29.72 4.34
N GLU A 555 2.22 -31.03 4.53
CA GLU A 555 0.89 -31.68 4.61
C GLU A 555 0.06 -31.15 5.78
N GLU A 556 0.69 -30.94 6.94
CA GLU A 556 0.01 -30.34 8.10
C GLU A 556 -0.35 -28.88 7.85
N GLY A 557 0.47 -28.12 7.12
CA GLY A 557 0.14 -26.76 6.67
C GLY A 557 -1.07 -26.72 5.73
N LEU A 558 -1.20 -27.69 4.84
CA LEU A 558 -2.38 -27.85 3.98
C LEU A 558 -3.62 -28.25 4.79
N ALA A 559 -3.47 -29.20 5.72
CA ALA A 559 -4.52 -29.63 6.62
C ALA A 559 -5.03 -28.48 7.52
N LEU A 560 -4.14 -27.58 7.94
CA LEU A 560 -4.50 -26.40 8.73
C LEU A 560 -5.50 -25.49 7.99
N LEU A 561 -5.28 -25.21 6.69
CA LEU A 561 -6.21 -24.41 5.89
C LEU A 561 -7.61 -25.03 5.84
N GLY A 562 -7.67 -26.34 5.62
CA GLY A 562 -8.94 -27.07 5.55
C GLY A 562 -9.65 -27.17 6.90
N LYS A 563 -8.91 -27.51 7.96
CA LYS A 563 -9.42 -27.67 9.33
C LYS A 563 -10.03 -26.38 9.87
N THR A 564 -9.41 -25.25 9.56
CA THR A 564 -9.83 -23.93 10.03
C THR A 564 -10.90 -23.29 9.15
N GLY A 565 -11.10 -23.82 7.94
CA GLY A 565 -12.07 -23.29 6.98
C GLY A 565 -11.60 -22.04 6.24
N VAL A 566 -10.30 -21.72 6.29
CA VAL A 566 -9.73 -20.55 5.60
C VAL A 566 -9.81 -20.71 4.09
N TYR A 567 -9.33 -21.84 3.56
CA TYR A 567 -9.30 -22.10 2.13
C TYR A 567 -9.38 -23.61 1.85
N LEU A 568 -10.33 -24.00 1.01
CA LEU A 568 -10.54 -25.38 0.55
C LEU A 568 -10.28 -25.52 -0.95
N GLY A 569 -10.60 -24.49 -1.73
CA GLY A 569 -10.38 -24.47 -3.18
C GLY A 569 -10.77 -23.13 -3.82
N PRO A 570 -10.63 -23.01 -5.15
CA PRO A 570 -10.77 -21.73 -5.86
C PRO A 570 -12.12 -21.04 -5.72
N ASP A 571 -13.20 -21.76 -5.40
CA ASP A 571 -14.55 -21.23 -5.16
C ASP A 571 -15.05 -21.51 -3.73
N ARG A 572 -14.18 -22.05 -2.85
CA ARG A 572 -14.52 -22.49 -1.49
C ARG A 572 -13.47 -22.00 -0.49
N TYR A 573 -13.76 -20.87 0.13
CA TYR A 573 -12.89 -20.23 1.12
C TYR A 573 -13.71 -19.39 2.08
N ALA A 574 -13.08 -18.88 3.14
CA ALA A 574 -13.75 -18.13 4.19
C ALA A 574 -14.56 -16.94 3.65
N LEU A 575 -15.81 -16.80 4.10
CA LEU A 575 -16.68 -15.66 3.73
C LEU A 575 -16.57 -14.50 4.73
N ASP A 576 -16.07 -14.78 5.93
CA ASP A 576 -15.86 -13.82 7.01
C ASP A 576 -14.45 -13.99 7.62
N HIS A 577 -14.14 -13.17 8.62
CA HIS A 577 -12.81 -13.10 9.22
C HIS A 577 -12.49 -14.25 10.20
N GLY A 578 -13.51 -14.90 10.78
CA GLY A 578 -13.35 -15.83 11.89
C GLY A 578 -12.41 -17.01 11.61
N PRO A 579 -12.53 -17.72 10.48
CA PRO A 579 -11.59 -18.79 10.10
C PRO A 579 -10.12 -18.37 10.11
N ILE A 580 -9.84 -17.12 9.73
CA ILE A 580 -8.49 -16.57 9.68
C ILE A 580 -7.95 -16.39 11.10
N ASP A 581 -8.74 -15.83 12.02
CA ASP A 581 -8.37 -15.72 13.44
C ASP A 581 -8.12 -17.08 14.09
N VAL A 582 -8.94 -18.09 13.73
CA VAL A 582 -8.75 -19.46 14.22
C VAL A 582 -7.42 -20.03 13.72
N MET A 583 -7.10 -19.88 12.43
CA MET A 583 -5.84 -20.34 11.85
C MET A 583 -4.64 -19.65 12.49
N ARG A 584 -4.67 -18.32 12.59
CA ARG A 584 -3.67 -17.50 13.28
C ARG A 584 -3.50 -17.93 14.74
N GLY A 585 -4.60 -18.15 15.45
CA GLY A 585 -4.60 -18.61 16.84
C GLY A 585 -4.02 -20.02 17.03
N GLU A 586 -4.21 -20.92 16.07
CA GLU A 586 -3.56 -22.23 16.07
C GLU A 586 -2.05 -22.12 15.82
N VAL A 587 -1.62 -21.31 14.84
CA VAL A 587 -0.20 -21.06 14.60
C VAL A 587 0.45 -20.47 15.84
N TYR A 588 -0.17 -19.47 16.47
CA TYR A 588 0.34 -18.90 17.72
C TYR A 588 0.47 -19.94 18.83
N ARG A 589 -0.58 -20.73 19.12
CA ARG A 589 -0.54 -21.73 20.20
C ARG A 589 0.50 -22.82 19.98
N THR A 590 0.67 -23.27 18.74
CA THR A 590 1.53 -24.40 18.39
C THR A 590 2.95 -23.99 18.03
N CYS A 591 3.17 -22.72 17.66
CA CYS A 591 4.47 -22.19 17.26
C CYS A 591 5.08 -21.25 18.31
N ARG A 592 4.44 -21.04 19.46
CA ARG A 592 5.10 -20.38 20.61
C ARG A 592 6.22 -21.29 21.11
N SER A 593 7.46 -20.79 21.08
CA SER A 593 8.62 -21.46 21.69
C SER A 593 8.53 -21.43 23.21
#